data_AF-A0A8J3XB38-F1
#
_entry.id   AF-A0A8J3XB38-F1
#
_cell.length_a   1.000
_cell.length_b   1.000
_cell.length_c   1.000
_cell.angle_alpha   90.00
_cell.angle_beta   90.00
_cell.angle_gamma   90.00
#
_symmetry.space_group_name_H-M   'P 1'
#
loop_
_entity.id
_entity.type
_entity.pdbx_description
1 polymer ?
#
loop_
_entity_poly.entity_id
_entity_poly.type
_entity_poly.pdbx_seq_one_letter_code
_entity_poly.pdbx_strand_id
1 'polypeptide(L)'
;MTDVRTYGGWRRRRGLGLIGLGTTGTFVALGSITALVLAVSIDPHAALYTGPPAVLAGALVLIRVSGVPIAHIMVRRVRWSYGKAHGHTDYRAGVIVAHSRAFHLPGVLASTRLLSGEDGFGRQYGIVWDRRAGLFTATLTVSPASTWLAERTDADAWVANWGGWLASLGHMPTIRWVTVTIDTAPESGSALSDTIGQVLSPAAPEAAVHLINQRRRRQIRRPQLGRRRPGRRAGTRRPLRT
;
A
#
# COMPACT_ATOMS: atom_id res chain seq x y z
N MET A 1 3.78 -22.27 -33.45
CA MET A 1 4.40 -21.45 -32.38
C MET A 1 3.25 -20.78 -31.62
N THR A 2 2.95 -21.23 -30.41
CA THR A 2 1.91 -20.61 -29.58
C THR A 2 2.41 -19.24 -29.12
N ASP A 3 1.70 -18.20 -29.53
CA ASP A 3 2.00 -16.82 -29.17
C ASP A 3 2.08 -16.67 -27.64
N VAL A 4 3.11 -15.98 -27.15
CA VAL A 4 3.32 -15.81 -25.71
C VAL A 4 2.36 -14.74 -25.23
N ARG A 5 1.29 -15.16 -24.55
CA ARG A 5 0.29 -14.25 -24.01
C ARG A 5 0.91 -13.35 -22.95
N THR A 6 0.96 -12.06 -23.25
CA THR A 6 1.41 -11.04 -22.28
C THR A 6 0.21 -10.52 -21.51
N TYR A 7 0.19 -10.75 -20.19
CA TYR A 7 -0.84 -10.19 -19.32
C TYR A 7 -0.54 -8.71 -19.08
N GLY A 8 -1.17 -7.84 -19.87
CA GLY A 8 -0.98 -6.39 -19.84
C GLY A 8 -2.31 -5.64 -19.79
N GLY A 9 -2.31 -4.37 -20.20
CA GLY A 9 -3.54 -3.57 -20.31
C GLY A 9 -3.93 -2.80 -19.05
N TRP A 10 -3.00 -2.62 -18.10
CA TRP A 10 -3.20 -1.75 -16.94
C TRP A 10 -3.56 -0.34 -17.40
N ARG A 11 -4.84 0.02 -17.24
CA ARG A 11 -5.31 1.38 -17.55
C ARG A 11 -4.81 2.31 -16.46
N ARG A 12 -3.90 3.20 -16.83
CA ARG A 12 -3.46 4.29 -15.95
C ARG A 12 -4.70 5.12 -15.56
N ARG A 13 -4.95 5.30 -14.26
CA ARG A 13 -6.04 6.17 -13.77
C ARG A 13 -5.90 7.53 -14.46
N ARG A 14 -6.83 7.86 -15.36
CA ARG A 14 -6.99 9.21 -15.91
C ARG A 14 -8.00 9.93 -15.00
N GLY A 15 -7.70 11.18 -14.65
CA GLY A 15 -8.68 12.02 -13.99
C GLY A 15 -9.87 12.23 -14.93
N LEU A 16 -11.08 12.38 -14.37
CA LEU A 16 -12.31 12.69 -15.10
C LEU A 16 -12.33 14.10 -15.73
N GLY A 17 -11.24 14.87 -15.64
CA GLY A 17 -11.16 16.23 -16.14
C GLY A 17 -10.67 16.33 -17.59
N LEU A 18 -10.77 17.53 -18.14
CA LEU A 18 -10.41 17.83 -19.53
C LEU A 18 -8.93 17.51 -19.78
N ILE A 19 -8.60 16.90 -20.92
CA ILE A 19 -7.21 16.61 -21.33
C ILE A 19 -6.47 15.73 -20.28
N GLY A 20 -7.23 14.89 -19.55
CA GLY A 20 -6.71 13.98 -18.54
C GLY A 20 -6.26 14.68 -17.25
N LEU A 21 -6.69 15.92 -17.01
CA LEU A 21 -6.53 16.63 -15.73
C LEU A 21 -7.45 16.03 -14.66
N GLY A 22 -7.11 16.22 -13.39
CA GLY A 22 -8.09 16.04 -12.31
C GLY A 22 -9.16 17.14 -12.38
N THR A 23 -10.28 16.96 -11.67
CA THR A 23 -11.34 17.97 -11.56
C THR A 23 -10.76 19.30 -11.05
N THR A 24 -9.98 19.27 -9.97
CA THR A 24 -9.30 20.45 -9.42
C THR A 24 -8.38 21.13 -10.43
N GLY A 25 -7.56 20.36 -11.17
CA GLY A 25 -6.66 20.92 -12.19
C GLY A 25 -7.43 21.59 -13.33
N THR A 26 -8.58 21.03 -13.71
CA THR A 26 -9.45 21.61 -14.75
C THR A 26 -10.02 22.96 -14.29
N PHE A 27 -10.51 23.05 -13.05
CA PHE A 27 -11.01 24.31 -12.49
C PHE A 27 -9.91 25.37 -12.35
N VAL A 28 -8.69 24.98 -11.95
CA VAL A 28 -7.57 25.92 -11.88
C VAL A 28 -7.19 26.42 -13.27
N ALA A 29 -7.09 25.54 -14.27
CA ALA A 29 -6.78 25.95 -15.63
C ALA A 29 -7.85 26.88 -16.21
N LEU A 30 -9.13 26.53 -16.04
CA LEU A 30 -10.25 27.36 -16.49
C LEU A 30 -10.28 28.70 -15.75
N GLY A 31 -10.06 28.69 -14.43
CA GLY A 31 -9.98 29.88 -13.60
C GLY A 31 -8.84 30.80 -14.02
N SER A 32 -7.65 30.26 -14.31
CA SER A 32 -6.51 31.03 -14.82
C SER A 32 -6.80 31.69 -16.16
N ILE A 33 -7.40 30.95 -17.11
CA ILE A 33 -7.77 31.50 -18.43
C ILE A 33 -8.85 32.58 -18.26
N THR A 34 -9.88 32.31 -17.47
CA THR A 34 -10.99 33.25 -17.23
C THR A 34 -10.50 34.52 -16.55
N ALA A 35 -9.64 34.41 -15.53
CA ALA A 35 -9.04 35.54 -14.84
C ALA A 35 -8.17 36.38 -15.77
N LEU A 36 -7.40 35.74 -16.66
CA LEU A 36 -6.58 36.44 -17.65
C LEU A 36 -7.45 37.21 -18.65
N VAL A 37 -8.49 36.58 -19.19
CA VAL A 37 -9.43 37.22 -20.12
C VAL A 37 -10.15 38.40 -19.44
N LEU A 38 -10.62 38.20 -18.20
CA LEU A 38 -11.31 39.25 -17.45
C LEU A 38 -10.39 40.43 -17.13
N ALA A 39 -9.14 40.16 -16.74
CA ALA A 39 -8.16 41.20 -16.46
C ALA A 39 -7.88 42.04 -17.71
N VAL A 40 -7.65 41.41 -18.86
CA VAL A 40 -7.47 42.11 -20.14
C VAL A 40 -8.73 42.90 -20.53
N SER A 41 -9.92 42.39 -20.21
CA SER A 41 -11.20 43.04 -20.55
C SER A 41 -11.51 44.27 -19.69
N ILE A 42 -11.06 44.29 -18.43
CA ILE A 42 -11.28 45.42 -17.51
C ILE A 42 -10.25 46.51 -17.75
N ASP A 43 -8.97 46.15 -17.75
CA ASP A 43 -7.86 47.08 -17.94
C ASP A 43 -6.63 46.35 -18.51
N PRO A 44 -6.13 46.73 -19.70
CA PRO A 44 -4.91 46.16 -20.26
C PRO A 44 -3.69 46.23 -19.32
N HIS A 45 -3.62 47.22 -18.43
CA HIS A 45 -2.53 47.33 -17.46
C HIS A 45 -2.68 46.34 -16.30
N ALA A 46 -3.92 45.99 -15.91
CA ALA A 46 -4.18 44.96 -14.91
C ALA A 46 -3.72 43.57 -15.38
N ALA A 47 -3.74 43.32 -16.69
CA ALA A 47 -3.21 42.09 -17.29
C ALA A 47 -1.71 41.89 -17.05
N LEU A 48 -0.94 42.97 -16.87
CA LEU A 48 0.49 42.86 -16.55
C LEU A 48 0.74 42.26 -15.17
N TYR A 49 -0.16 42.55 -14.21
CA TYR A 49 -0.05 42.05 -12.83
C TYR A 49 -0.69 40.67 -12.65
N THR A 50 -1.80 40.40 -13.33
CA THR A 50 -2.53 39.11 -13.22
C THR A 50 -2.02 38.05 -14.19
N GLY A 51 -1.35 38.45 -15.28
CA GLY A 51 -0.81 37.55 -16.30
C GLY A 51 0.23 36.56 -15.77
N PRO A 52 1.33 37.01 -15.14
CA PRO A 52 2.37 36.12 -14.63
C PRO A 52 1.85 35.05 -13.65
N PRO A 53 1.02 35.35 -12.62
CA PRO A 53 0.50 34.32 -11.73
C PRO A 53 -0.51 33.39 -12.43
N ALA A 54 -1.32 33.87 -13.37
CA ALA A 54 -2.25 33.02 -14.13
C ALA A 54 -1.50 32.02 -15.02
N VAL A 55 -0.46 32.48 -15.72
CA VAL A 55 0.42 31.64 -16.55
C VAL A 55 1.18 30.64 -15.70
N LEU A 56 1.73 31.06 -14.55
CA LEU A 56 2.42 30.18 -13.62
C LEU A 56 1.48 29.09 -13.07
N ALA A 57 0.26 29.45 -12.67
CA ALA A 57 -0.74 28.50 -12.19
C ALA A 57 -1.14 27.50 -13.30
N GLY A 58 -1.33 27.98 -14.53
CA GLY A 58 -1.59 27.13 -15.69
C GLY A 58 -0.43 26.16 -15.96
N ALA A 59 0.80 26.67 -15.99
CA ALA A 59 2.01 25.88 -16.19
C ALA A 59 2.18 24.79 -15.10
N LEU A 60 1.94 25.12 -13.84
CA LEU A 60 2.08 24.19 -12.71
C LEU A 60 1.09 23.01 -12.78
N VAL A 61 -0.07 23.23 -13.39
CA VAL A 61 -1.13 22.23 -13.58
C VAL A 61 -0.95 21.42 -14.86
N LEU A 62 -0.50 22.06 -15.94
CA LEU A 62 -0.35 21.46 -17.27
C LEU A 62 0.96 20.68 -17.41
N ILE A 63 2.07 21.18 -16.85
CA ILE A 63 3.37 20.51 -16.94
C ILE A 63 3.36 19.28 -16.02
N ARG A 64 3.53 18.11 -16.64
CA ARG A 64 3.58 16.81 -15.93
C ARG A 64 4.95 16.21 -16.02
N VAL A 65 5.45 15.76 -14.88
CA VAL A 65 6.64 14.91 -14.81
C VAL A 65 6.15 13.50 -14.47
N SER A 66 6.47 12.53 -15.34
CA SER A 66 6.07 11.13 -15.17
C SER A 66 4.55 10.89 -15.03
N GLY A 67 3.72 11.81 -15.56
CA GLY A 67 2.25 11.74 -15.49
C GLY A 67 1.62 12.39 -14.26
N VAL A 68 2.41 12.99 -13.37
CA VAL A 68 1.94 13.73 -12.18
C VAL A 68 2.18 15.24 -12.38
N PRO A 69 1.18 16.11 -12.16
CA PRO A 69 1.38 17.56 -12.25
C PRO A 69 2.40 18.06 -11.21
N ILE A 70 3.23 19.04 -11.59
CA ILE A 70 4.28 19.61 -10.71
C ILE A 70 3.66 20.18 -9.43
N ALA A 71 2.44 20.74 -9.50
CA ALA A 71 1.69 21.22 -8.33
C ALA A 71 1.64 20.17 -7.21
N HIS A 72 1.32 18.91 -7.55
CA HIS A 72 1.20 17.85 -6.56
C HIS A 72 2.55 17.46 -5.96
N ILE A 73 3.63 17.53 -6.76
CA ILE A 73 4.99 17.26 -6.29
C ILE A 73 5.41 18.33 -5.28
N MET A 74 5.17 19.60 -5.58
CA MET A 74 5.47 20.71 -4.66
C MET A 74 4.67 20.59 -3.36
N VAL A 75 3.35 20.38 -3.44
CA VAL A 75 2.50 20.22 -2.25
C VAL A 75 2.98 19.04 -1.40
N ARG A 76 3.31 17.90 -2.03
CA ARG A 76 3.86 16.73 -1.31
C ARG A 76 5.17 17.08 -0.61
N ARG A 77 6.07 17.82 -1.28
CA ARG A 77 7.36 18.23 -0.73
C ARG A 77 7.19 19.18 0.46
N VAL A 78 6.33 20.19 0.34
CA VAL A 78 6.03 21.14 1.42
C VAL A 78 5.43 20.40 2.62
N ARG A 79 4.44 19.54 2.40
CA ARG A 79 3.82 18.75 3.48
C ARG A 79 4.82 17.81 4.16
N TRP A 80 5.72 17.21 3.39
CA TRP A 80 6.78 16.36 3.93
C TRP A 80 7.77 17.16 4.79
N SER A 81 8.26 18.29 4.29
CA SER A 81 9.17 19.16 5.05
C SER A 81 8.51 19.69 6.32
N TYR A 82 7.24 20.09 6.24
CA TYR A 82 6.46 20.51 7.39
C TYR A 82 6.30 19.38 8.42
N GLY A 83 5.92 18.18 7.97
CA GLY A 83 5.79 17.00 8.85
C GLY A 83 7.12 16.60 9.50
N LYS A 84 8.23 16.72 8.77
CA LYS A 84 9.58 16.49 9.30
C LYS A 84 9.97 17.54 10.34
N ALA A 85 9.65 18.82 10.09
CA ALA A 85 9.91 19.90 11.03
C ALA A 85 9.11 19.74 12.34
N HIS A 86 7.91 19.17 12.27
CA HIS A 86 7.04 18.92 13.44
C HIS A 86 7.29 17.55 14.10
N GLY A 87 8.33 16.80 13.68
CA GLY A 87 8.66 15.50 14.29
C GLY A 87 7.62 14.40 14.05
N HIS A 88 6.68 14.59 13.13
CA HIS A 88 5.63 13.60 12.82
C HIS A 88 6.11 12.42 11.97
N THR A 89 7.41 12.33 11.68
CA THR A 89 8.00 11.29 10.83
C THR A 89 8.51 10.07 11.60
N ASP A 90 8.71 10.20 12.91
CA ASP A 90 9.21 9.12 13.76
C ASP A 90 8.07 8.55 14.62
N TYR A 91 7.84 7.24 14.49
CA TYR A 91 6.90 6.52 15.32
C TYR A 91 7.64 5.53 16.22
N ARG A 92 7.50 5.70 17.54
CA ARG A 92 7.97 4.74 18.54
C ARG A 92 6.75 4.05 19.15
N ALA A 93 6.39 2.89 18.60
CA ALA A 93 5.43 2.00 19.26
C ALA A 93 6.11 1.36 20.47
N GLY A 94 5.58 1.55 21.67
CA GLY A 94 6.00 0.76 22.83
C GLY A 94 5.55 -0.69 22.63
N VAL A 95 6.49 -1.64 22.63
CA VAL A 95 6.21 -3.08 22.50
C VAL A 95 5.49 -3.64 23.74
N ILE A 96 5.54 -2.93 24.86
CA ILE A 96 4.89 -3.30 26.12
C ILE A 96 4.29 -2.03 26.72
N VAL A 97 3.00 -1.80 26.47
CA VAL A 97 2.23 -0.78 27.17
C VAL A 97 0.98 -1.47 27.71
N ALA A 98 0.94 -1.70 29.02
CA ALA A 98 -0.25 -2.21 29.69
C ALA A 98 -1.26 -1.06 29.84
N HIS A 99 -1.93 -0.72 28.74
CA HIS A 99 -2.95 0.33 28.73
C HIS A 99 -4.09 -0.07 27.79
N SER A 100 -5.33 0.24 28.14
CA SER A 100 -6.53 -0.13 27.35
C SER A 100 -6.53 0.43 25.92
N ARG A 101 -5.65 1.41 25.63
CA ARG A 101 -5.43 2.02 24.31
C ARG A 101 -4.08 1.66 23.67
N ALA A 102 -3.34 0.68 24.19
CA ALA A 102 -2.02 0.30 23.68
C ALA A 102 -2.03 -0.18 22.21
N PHE A 103 -3.18 -0.68 21.74
CA PHE A 103 -3.39 -1.12 20.37
C PHE A 103 -3.97 -0.02 19.45
N HIS A 104 -4.05 1.24 19.90
CA HIS A 104 -4.45 2.33 19.02
C HIS A 104 -3.32 2.61 18.02
N LEU A 105 -3.63 2.44 16.74
CA LEU A 105 -2.72 2.74 15.65
C LEU A 105 -2.52 4.27 15.55
N PRO A 106 -1.34 4.77 15.17
CA PRO A 106 -1.08 6.20 15.12
C PRO A 106 -1.70 6.89 13.90
N GLY A 107 -1.82 8.22 13.98
CA GLY A 107 -2.12 9.08 12.84
C GLY A 107 -3.47 8.78 12.19
N VAL A 108 -3.48 8.56 10.87
CA VAL A 108 -4.71 8.28 10.12
C VAL A 108 -5.41 7.01 10.57
N LEU A 109 -4.66 6.05 11.13
CA LEU A 109 -5.18 4.79 11.64
C LEU A 109 -5.71 4.90 13.08
N ALA A 110 -5.54 6.02 13.78
CA ALA A 110 -6.06 6.19 15.15
C ALA A 110 -7.60 6.15 15.22
N SER A 111 -8.25 6.38 14.09
CA SER A 111 -9.70 6.30 13.96
C SER A 111 -10.21 4.87 13.77
N THR A 112 -9.33 3.91 13.47
CA THR A 112 -9.74 2.53 13.19
C THR A 112 -9.92 1.70 14.46
N ARG A 113 -10.88 0.77 14.43
CA ARG A 113 -11.18 -0.16 15.51
C ARG A 113 -11.31 -1.56 14.94
N LEU A 114 -10.75 -2.56 15.63
CA LEU A 114 -10.98 -3.96 15.30
C LEU A 114 -12.33 -4.41 15.88
N LEU A 115 -13.19 -4.96 15.03
CA LEU A 115 -14.44 -5.61 15.39
C LEU A 115 -14.26 -7.12 15.20
N SER A 116 -14.59 -7.90 16.21
CA SER A 116 -14.67 -9.36 16.12
C SER A 116 -16.10 -9.77 15.79
N GLY A 117 -16.26 -10.62 14.78
CA GLY A 117 -17.51 -11.29 14.44
C GLY A 117 -17.31 -12.80 14.40
N GLU A 118 -18.41 -13.53 14.44
CA GLU A 118 -18.43 -14.99 14.27
C GLU A 118 -19.10 -15.31 12.93
N ASP A 119 -18.51 -16.20 12.15
CA ASP A 119 -19.13 -16.67 10.91
C ASP A 119 -20.24 -17.69 11.20
N GLY A 120 -21.02 -18.05 10.18
CA GLY A 120 -22.07 -19.07 10.32
C GLY A 120 -21.56 -20.48 10.65
N PHE A 121 -20.24 -20.67 10.74
CA PHE A 121 -19.56 -21.92 11.05
C PHE A 121 -18.81 -21.85 12.40
N GLY A 122 -19.06 -20.82 13.21
CA GLY A 122 -18.46 -20.65 14.54
C GLY A 122 -17.01 -20.17 14.54
N ARG A 123 -16.46 -19.75 13.41
CA ARG A 123 -15.09 -19.21 13.32
C ARG A 123 -15.12 -17.71 13.55
N GLN A 124 -14.20 -17.24 14.38
CA GLN A 124 -14.03 -15.81 14.60
C GLN A 124 -13.30 -15.15 13.43
N TYR A 125 -13.81 -14.01 12.97
CA TYR A 125 -13.15 -13.15 12.00
C TYR A 125 -13.07 -11.71 12.51
N GLY A 126 -12.04 -10.99 12.06
CA GLY A 126 -11.82 -9.59 12.41
C GLY A 126 -12.11 -8.67 11.23
N ILE A 127 -12.89 -7.61 11.47
CA ILE A 127 -13.10 -6.51 10.52
C ILE A 127 -12.54 -5.23 11.12
N VAL A 128 -11.78 -4.48 10.33
CA VAL A 128 -11.30 -3.15 10.72
C VAL A 128 -12.33 -2.11 10.31
N TRP A 129 -12.90 -1.41 11.29
CA TRP A 129 -13.82 -0.31 11.07
C TRP A 129 -13.10 1.04 11.17
N ASP A 130 -13.06 1.79 10.08
CA ASP A 130 -12.63 3.20 10.07
C ASP A 130 -13.80 4.10 10.45
N ARG A 131 -13.78 4.65 11.66
CA ARG A 131 -14.84 5.52 12.18
C ARG A 131 -14.88 6.89 11.51
N ARG A 132 -13.78 7.34 10.90
CA ARG A 132 -13.72 8.64 10.22
C ARG A 132 -14.30 8.55 8.82
N ALA A 133 -13.99 7.47 8.09
CA ALA A 133 -14.49 7.26 6.74
C ALA A 133 -15.82 6.49 6.70
N GLY A 134 -16.22 5.84 7.80
CA GLY A 134 -17.39 4.96 7.84
C GLY A 134 -17.19 3.67 7.03
N LEU A 135 -15.95 3.26 6.80
CA LEU A 135 -15.60 2.12 5.95
C LEU A 135 -15.23 0.90 6.77
N PHE A 136 -15.61 -0.27 6.28
CA PHE A 136 -15.21 -1.56 6.82
C PHE A 136 -14.17 -2.20 5.91
N THR A 137 -13.08 -2.70 6.48
CA THR A 137 -12.02 -3.41 5.78
C THR A 137 -11.91 -4.81 6.35
N ALA A 138 -12.16 -5.81 5.50
CA ALA A 138 -11.87 -7.20 5.79
C ALA A 138 -10.53 -7.58 5.13
N THR A 139 -9.65 -8.25 5.88
CA THR A 139 -8.38 -8.75 5.37
C THR A 139 -8.47 -10.27 5.25
N LEU A 140 -8.27 -10.77 4.04
CA LEU A 140 -8.25 -12.20 3.75
C LEU A 140 -6.82 -12.64 3.51
N THR A 141 -6.35 -13.63 4.27
CA THR A 141 -5.06 -14.26 4.02
C THR A 141 -5.27 -15.35 2.98
N VAL A 142 -4.60 -15.22 1.84
CA VAL A 142 -4.63 -16.20 0.76
C VAL A 142 -3.23 -16.79 0.64
N SER A 143 -3.13 -18.11 0.75
CA SER A 143 -1.89 -18.83 0.49
C SER A 143 -1.88 -19.31 -0.96
N PRO A 144 -0.85 -18.99 -1.76
CA PRO A 144 -0.78 -19.46 -3.14
C PRO A 144 -0.58 -20.97 -3.16
N ALA A 145 -1.40 -21.69 -3.93
CA ALA A 145 -1.08 -23.05 -4.32
C ALA A 145 0.17 -23.02 -5.22
N SER A 146 1.10 -23.95 -5.01
CA SER A 146 2.35 -24.00 -5.79
C SER A 146 2.06 -24.05 -7.29
N THR A 147 2.55 -23.07 -8.04
CA THR A 147 2.38 -23.00 -9.51
C THR A 147 3.42 -23.82 -10.26
N TRP A 148 4.28 -24.59 -9.57
CA TRP A 148 5.44 -25.27 -10.17
C TRP A 148 5.09 -26.36 -11.19
N LEU A 149 3.86 -26.90 -11.13
CA LEU A 149 3.36 -27.95 -12.03
C LEU A 149 2.14 -27.51 -12.83
N ALA A 150 1.78 -26.22 -12.78
CA ALA A 150 0.61 -25.73 -13.49
C ALA A 150 0.84 -25.72 -15.00
N GLU A 151 -0.11 -26.24 -15.77
CA GLU A 151 -0.07 -26.10 -17.23
C GLU A 151 -0.33 -24.63 -17.60
N ARG A 152 0.19 -24.19 -18.76
CA ARG A 152 -0.02 -22.81 -19.22
C ARG A 152 -1.51 -22.45 -19.37
N THR A 153 -2.32 -23.42 -19.77
CA THR A 153 -3.78 -23.26 -19.90
C THR A 153 -4.45 -22.96 -18.56
N ASP A 154 -4.00 -23.62 -17.48
CA ASP A 154 -4.51 -23.38 -16.13
C ASP A 154 -4.11 -21.98 -15.64
N ALA A 155 -2.87 -21.58 -15.88
CA ALA A 155 -2.40 -20.23 -15.54
C ALA A 155 -3.21 -19.15 -16.26
N ASP A 156 -3.47 -19.34 -17.57
CA ASP A 156 -4.34 -18.46 -18.36
C ASP A 156 -5.75 -18.37 -17.79
N ALA A 157 -6.34 -19.51 -17.40
CA ALA A 157 -7.66 -19.57 -16.79
C ALA A 157 -7.70 -18.86 -15.43
N TRP A 158 -6.69 -19.04 -14.57
CA TRP A 158 -6.62 -18.35 -13.28
C TRP A 158 -6.48 -16.84 -13.44
N VAL A 159 -5.66 -16.37 -14.37
CA VAL A 159 -5.51 -14.93 -14.66
C VAL A 159 -6.82 -14.36 -15.23
N ALA A 160 -7.50 -15.10 -16.12
CA ALA A 160 -8.80 -14.69 -16.64
C ALA A 160 -9.87 -14.60 -15.55
N ASN A 161 -9.95 -15.60 -14.67
CA ASN A 161 -10.88 -15.62 -13.54
C ASN A 161 -10.61 -14.48 -12.57
N TRP A 162 -9.33 -14.19 -12.29
CA TRP A 162 -8.94 -13.03 -11.49
C TRP A 162 -9.41 -11.71 -12.11
N GLY A 163 -9.21 -11.55 -13.43
CA GLY A 163 -9.71 -10.39 -14.16
C GLY A 163 -11.23 -10.26 -14.11
N GLY A 164 -11.96 -11.36 -14.28
CA GLY A 164 -13.41 -11.41 -14.18
C GLY A 164 -13.92 -11.05 -12.79
N TRP A 165 -13.25 -11.54 -11.73
CA TRP A 165 -13.55 -11.17 -10.36
C TRP A 165 -13.31 -9.67 -10.10
N LEU A 166 -12.18 -9.11 -10.55
CA LEU A 166 -11.93 -7.67 -10.43
C LEU A 166 -12.97 -6.82 -11.19
N ALA A 167 -13.44 -7.29 -12.35
CA ALA A 167 -14.48 -6.63 -13.11
C ALA A 167 -15.83 -6.66 -12.39
N SER A 168 -16.21 -7.79 -11.78
CA SER A 168 -17.48 -7.93 -11.06
C SER A 168 -17.56 -6.99 -9.83
N LEU A 169 -16.43 -6.77 -9.15
CA LEU A 169 -16.33 -5.82 -8.04
C LEU A 169 -16.66 -4.37 -8.45
N GLY A 170 -16.40 -4.00 -9.72
CA GLY A 170 -16.76 -2.68 -10.25
C GLY A 170 -18.27 -2.41 -10.30
N HIS A 171 -19.09 -3.47 -10.27
CA HIS A 171 -20.55 -3.39 -10.27
C HIS A 171 -21.15 -3.48 -8.85
N MET A 172 -20.34 -3.68 -7.81
CA MET A 172 -20.80 -3.78 -6.42
C MET A 172 -20.66 -2.43 -5.70
N PRO A 173 -21.76 -1.68 -5.47
CA PRO A 173 -21.68 -0.35 -4.85
C PRO A 173 -21.18 -0.39 -3.40
N THR A 174 -21.29 -1.54 -2.74
CA THR A 174 -20.80 -1.77 -1.37
C THR A 174 -19.28 -1.85 -1.28
N ILE A 175 -18.59 -2.19 -2.37
CA ILE A 175 -17.13 -2.36 -2.38
C ILE A 175 -16.49 -1.13 -2.99
N ARG A 176 -15.82 -0.35 -2.15
CA ARG A 176 -15.21 0.91 -2.58
C ARG A 176 -13.81 0.72 -3.18
N TRP A 177 -13.05 -0.21 -2.64
CA TRP A 177 -11.67 -0.50 -3.05
C TRP A 177 -11.28 -1.93 -2.69
N VAL A 178 -10.38 -2.52 -3.48
CA VAL A 178 -9.71 -3.78 -3.17
C VAL A 178 -8.21 -3.58 -3.36
N THR A 179 -7.42 -4.10 -2.43
CA THR A 179 -5.96 -4.08 -2.49
C THR A 179 -5.43 -5.48 -2.26
N VAL A 180 -4.42 -5.86 -3.05
CA VAL A 180 -3.69 -7.11 -2.88
C VAL A 180 -2.27 -6.77 -2.47
N THR A 181 -1.87 -7.24 -1.31
CA THR A 181 -0.50 -7.08 -0.81
C THR A 181 0.17 -8.44 -0.86
N ILE A 182 1.21 -8.56 -1.70
CA ILE A 182 2.02 -9.77 -1.78
C ILE A 182 3.25 -9.54 -0.91
N ASP A 183 3.36 -10.31 0.17
CA ASP A 183 4.58 -10.35 0.97
C ASP A 183 5.45 -11.51 0.52
N THR A 184 6.56 -11.19 -0.15
CA THR A 184 7.56 -12.19 -0.54
C THR A 184 8.70 -12.18 0.48
N ALA A 185 8.42 -12.69 1.68
CA ALA A 185 9.44 -13.01 2.67
C ALA A 185 9.72 -14.52 2.66
N PRO A 186 10.96 -14.98 2.97
CA PRO A 186 11.18 -16.38 3.29
C PRO A 186 10.26 -16.75 4.45
N GLU A 187 9.43 -17.78 4.27
CA GLU A 187 8.46 -18.18 5.28
C GLU A 187 9.15 -18.38 6.64
N SER A 188 8.68 -17.65 7.67
CA SER A 188 9.29 -17.64 9.00
C SER A 188 9.11 -18.96 9.77
N GLY A 189 8.40 -19.94 9.18
CA GLY A 189 8.05 -21.23 9.79
C GLY A 189 6.90 -21.15 10.80
N SER A 190 6.28 -19.98 10.97
CA SER A 190 5.13 -19.75 11.86
C SER A 190 3.86 -20.39 11.32
N ALA A 191 3.52 -20.17 10.04
CA ALA A 191 2.33 -20.78 9.41
C ALA A 191 2.37 -22.32 9.45
N LEU A 192 3.54 -22.93 9.17
CA LEU A 192 3.72 -24.38 9.35
C LEU A 192 3.56 -24.82 10.82
N SER A 193 4.09 -24.04 11.78
CA SER A 193 3.96 -24.36 13.20
C SER A 193 2.51 -24.31 13.68
N ASP A 194 1.74 -23.31 13.24
CA ASP A 194 0.33 -23.15 13.57
C ASP A 194 -0.53 -24.24 12.91
N THR A 195 -0.24 -24.57 11.64
CA THR A 195 -0.94 -25.64 10.93
C THR A 195 -0.70 -27.00 11.58
N ILE A 196 0.55 -27.32 11.94
CA ILE A 196 0.87 -28.55 12.67
C ILE A 196 0.14 -28.56 14.01
N GLY A 197 0.13 -27.45 14.75
CA GLY A 197 -0.59 -27.35 16.01
C GLY A 197 -2.10 -27.63 15.89
N GLN A 198 -2.71 -27.23 14.78
CA GLN A 198 -4.13 -27.49 14.50
C GLN A 198 -4.41 -28.92 14.03
N VAL A 199 -3.45 -29.59 13.38
CA VAL A 199 -3.63 -30.90 12.75
C VAL A 199 -3.14 -32.07 13.63
N LEU A 200 -2.28 -31.81 14.63
CA LEU A 200 -1.72 -32.86 15.48
C LEU A 200 -2.79 -33.43 16.43
N SER A 201 -3.22 -34.67 16.17
CA SER A 201 -4.14 -35.39 17.06
C SER A 201 -3.46 -35.79 18.37
N PRO A 202 -4.14 -35.71 19.53
CA PRO A 202 -3.63 -36.20 20.81
C PRO A 202 -3.28 -37.69 20.82
N ALA A 203 -3.85 -38.48 19.89
CA ALA A 203 -3.62 -39.92 19.77
C ALA A 203 -2.51 -40.27 18.76
N ALA A 204 -1.74 -39.29 18.28
CA ALA A 204 -0.68 -39.53 17.30
C ALA A 204 0.47 -40.38 17.89
N PRO A 205 1.00 -41.38 17.16
CA PRO A 205 2.15 -42.17 17.60
C PRO A 205 3.38 -41.31 17.90
N GLU A 206 4.07 -41.62 18.99
CA GLU A 206 5.16 -40.80 19.54
C GLU A 206 6.31 -40.56 18.54
N ALA A 207 6.62 -41.57 17.72
CA ALA A 207 7.63 -41.48 16.66
C ALA A 207 7.27 -40.43 15.58
N ALA A 208 5.99 -40.31 15.20
CA ALA A 208 5.53 -39.34 14.21
C ALA A 208 5.60 -37.91 14.77
N VAL A 209 5.21 -37.73 16.04
CA VAL A 209 5.33 -36.46 16.76
C VAL A 209 6.79 -36.01 16.86
N HIS A 210 7.70 -36.93 17.15
CA HIS A 210 9.14 -36.65 17.19
C HIS A 210 9.70 -36.18 15.85
N LEU A 211 9.35 -36.84 14.74
CA LEU A 211 9.81 -36.48 13.40
C LEU A 211 9.28 -35.11 12.96
N ILE A 212 8.00 -34.83 13.22
CA ILE A 212 7.36 -33.53 12.91
C ILE A 212 8.03 -32.40 13.71
N ASN A 213 8.26 -32.62 15.02
CA ASN A 213 8.94 -31.66 15.87
C ASN A 213 10.42 -31.43 15.48
N GLN A 214 11.11 -32.48 15.00
CA GLN A 214 12.48 -32.36 14.52
C GLN A 214 12.55 -31.52 13.23
N ARG A 215 11.62 -31.71 12.28
CA ARG A 215 11.52 -30.89 11.06
C ARG A 215 11.21 -29.43 11.39
N ARG A 216 10.27 -29.18 12.31
CA ARG A 216 9.96 -27.83 12.83
C ARG A 216 11.22 -27.10 13.31
N ARG A 217 12.04 -27.75 14.14
CA ARG A 217 13.27 -27.15 14.68
C ARG A 217 14.32 -26.84 13.59
N ARG A 218 14.44 -27.66 12.56
CA ARG A 218 15.41 -27.45 11.46
C ARG A 218 15.02 -26.28 10.56
N GLN A 219 13.74 -26.08 10.31
CA GLN A 219 13.25 -25.03 9.41
C GLN A 219 13.35 -23.63 10.05
N ILE A 220 13.05 -23.51 11.36
CA ILE A 220 13.19 -22.26 12.13
C ILE A 220 14.66 -21.80 12.24
N ARG A 221 15.64 -22.72 12.19
CA ARG A 221 17.07 -22.39 12.32
C ARG A 221 17.75 -21.93 11.02
N ARG A 222 17.15 -22.18 9.85
CA ARG A 222 17.71 -21.83 8.52
C ARG A 222 17.56 -20.37 8.02
N PRO A 223 16.78 -19.42 8.59
CA PRO A 223 16.58 -18.11 7.93
C PRO A 223 17.74 -17.11 7.99
N GLN A 224 18.77 -17.31 8.85
CA GLN A 224 19.71 -16.23 9.21
C GLN A 224 21.08 -16.26 8.52
N LEU A 225 21.39 -17.26 7.67
CA LEU A 225 22.74 -17.37 7.07
C LEU A 225 22.94 -16.56 5.78
N GLY A 226 21.91 -15.87 5.26
CA GLY A 226 21.95 -15.22 3.95
C GLY A 226 22.40 -13.75 3.89
N ARG A 227 22.74 -13.09 5.01
CA ARG A 227 23.00 -11.63 4.97
C ARG A 227 24.10 -11.15 5.93
N ARG A 228 25.33 -11.62 5.76
CA ARG A 228 26.53 -10.87 6.19
C ARG A 228 27.23 -10.27 4.98
N ARG A 229 26.88 -9.03 4.62
CA ARG A 229 27.76 -8.17 3.82
C ARG A 229 28.94 -7.74 4.71
N PRO A 230 30.21 -7.90 4.30
CA PRO A 230 31.34 -7.36 5.05
C PRO A 230 31.36 -5.83 4.91
N GLY A 231 31.12 -5.13 6.01
CA GLY A 231 31.21 -3.68 6.10
C GLY A 231 32.67 -3.22 6.09
N ARG A 232 32.97 -2.44 5.06
CA ARG A 232 34.17 -1.64 4.76
C ARG A 232 34.77 -0.96 6.01
N ARG A 233 36.06 -1.21 6.30
CA ARG A 233 36.91 -0.39 7.20
C ARG A 233 37.09 1.01 6.60
N ALA A 234 36.90 2.06 7.41
CA ALA A 234 37.66 3.33 7.35
C ALA A 234 37.20 4.27 8.50
N GLY A 235 38.15 4.94 9.17
CA GLY A 235 37.87 6.24 9.80
C GLY A 235 38.10 6.38 11.31
N THR A 236 39.36 6.29 11.74
CA THR A 236 40.04 7.21 12.68
C THR A 236 39.22 7.82 13.84
N ARG A 237 39.40 7.28 15.06
CA ARG A 237 39.12 8.00 16.32
C ARG A 237 40.35 8.80 16.75
N ARG A 238 40.21 10.12 16.85
CA ARG A 238 41.14 11.04 17.52
C ARG A 238 40.77 11.08 19.02
N PRO A 239 41.71 10.96 19.98
CA PRO A 239 41.40 11.12 21.39
C PRO A 239 41.42 12.61 21.79
N LEU A 240 40.39 13.05 22.52
CA LEU A 240 40.40 14.29 23.29
C LEU A 240 41.20 14.03 24.57
N ARG A 241 42.27 14.78 24.76
CA ARG A 241 43.00 14.92 26.02
C ARG A 241 42.61 16.29 26.60
N THR A 242 42.23 16.28 27.88
CA THR A 242 42.22 17.38 28.89
C THR A 242 41.76 18.76 28.44
#